data_AF-A0A8J7NCZ6-F1
#
_entry.id   AF-A0A8J7NCZ6-F1
#
_cell.length_a   1.000
_cell.length_b   1.000
_cell.length_c   1.000
_cell.angle_alpha   90.00
_cell.angle_beta   90.00
_cell.angle_gamma   90.00
#
_symmetry.space_group_name_H-M   'P 1'
#
loop_
_entity.id
_entity.type
_entity.pdbx_description
1 polymer ?
#
loop_
_entity_poly.entity_id
_entity_poly.type
_entity_poly.pdbx_seq_one_letter_code
_entity_poly.pdbx_strand_id
1 'polypeptide(L)'
;MDAAADPRVQIVYSARFRAFSIRHLEPGEAPGTIGPRPDFRRIIQVWQIEFCPWTGEALPGDLNDEYRRAVEQEYGIEDWSPFERYRRLPAEFLSDAWWRKRGLATHITNPAAKARWRRPQIVRGKIVETTLATPVYEDWPKWWIGSYVFLPPGYRRPGGTPPHMCERMHSALGDIRAMISYLPWTREYGIRILNPRRAADYQRLRIRPISFCPWCGRKLPESLRPKLRETLSQRDYPISDPEVDASPALYTAYEYASELWWRKYKMRPIRRKLTKAEKRADERFARKMARQRKRDLAAAKKAAHAAKAAR
;
A
#
# COMPACT_ATOMS: atom_id res chain seq x y z
N MET A 1 -0.19 -14.79 -13.19
CA MET A 1 1.02 -14.01 -13.58
C MET A 1 0.68 -12.86 -14.51
N ASP A 2 -0.51 -12.85 -15.09
CA ASP A 2 -0.97 -11.92 -16.13
C ASP A 2 -0.83 -10.44 -15.75
N ALA A 3 -0.99 -10.09 -14.47
CA ALA A 3 -0.82 -8.72 -14.01
C ALA A 3 0.63 -8.21 -14.06
N ALA A 4 1.64 -9.09 -13.95
CA ALA A 4 3.03 -8.71 -14.16
C ALA A 4 3.40 -8.65 -15.66
N ALA A 5 2.58 -9.27 -16.51
CA ALA A 5 2.72 -9.21 -17.97
C ALA A 5 1.96 -8.02 -18.59
N ASP A 6 0.97 -7.44 -17.89
CA ASP A 6 0.26 -6.24 -18.33
C ASP A 6 1.11 -4.99 -18.07
N PRO A 7 1.66 -4.32 -19.11
CA PRO A 7 2.53 -3.16 -18.93
C PRO A 7 1.82 -1.95 -18.29
N ARG A 8 0.49 -2.00 -18.18
CA ARG A 8 -0.32 -0.96 -17.53
C ARG A 8 -0.36 -1.14 -16.01
N VAL A 9 -0.23 -2.38 -15.52
CA VAL A 9 -0.24 -2.71 -14.10
C VAL A 9 1.20 -2.67 -13.59
N GLN A 10 1.44 -1.84 -12.58
CA GLN A 10 2.80 -1.51 -12.15
C GLN A 10 3.39 -2.54 -11.18
N ILE A 11 3.25 -3.84 -11.50
CA ILE A 11 4.00 -4.92 -10.86
C ILE A 11 5.17 -5.30 -11.76
N VAL A 12 6.37 -5.35 -11.18
CA VAL A 12 7.58 -5.78 -11.88
C VAL A 12 8.08 -7.08 -11.26
N TYR A 13 8.35 -8.07 -12.11
CA TYR A 13 9.10 -9.26 -11.75
C TYR A 13 10.57 -9.07 -12.11
N SER A 14 11.46 -9.21 -11.14
CA SER A 14 12.90 -9.28 -11.38
C SER A 14 13.30 -10.74 -11.49
N ALA A 15 13.57 -11.24 -12.70
CA ALA A 15 14.05 -12.63 -12.89
C ALA A 15 15.37 -12.88 -12.15
N ARG A 16 16.23 -11.85 -12.11
CA ARG A 16 17.50 -11.86 -11.38
C ARG A 16 17.32 -12.19 -9.90
N PHE A 17 16.37 -11.53 -9.23
CA PHE A 17 16.16 -11.67 -7.80
C PHE A 17 14.99 -12.60 -7.45
N ARG A 18 14.26 -13.06 -8.46
CA ARG A 18 12.96 -13.74 -8.37
C ARG A 18 11.93 -13.01 -7.50
N ALA A 19 12.10 -11.70 -7.39
CA ALA A 19 11.31 -10.85 -6.54
C ALA A 19 10.23 -10.13 -7.35
N PHE A 20 9.04 -10.02 -6.75
CA PHE A 20 7.98 -9.16 -7.26
C PHE A 20 8.00 -7.84 -6.52
N SER A 21 7.70 -6.75 -7.22
CA SER A 21 7.66 -5.42 -6.62
C SER A 21 6.57 -4.56 -7.23
N ILE A 22 6.08 -3.60 -6.46
CA ILE A 22 5.26 -2.49 -6.97
C ILE A 22 6.23 -1.37 -7.37
N ARG A 23 6.14 -0.94 -8.63
CA ARG A 23 7.03 0.06 -9.21
C ARG A 23 6.82 1.44 -8.59
N HIS A 24 7.89 2.20 -8.50
CA HIS A 24 7.85 3.66 -8.31
C HIS A 24 7.87 4.37 -9.65
N LEU A 25 6.99 5.36 -9.83
CA LEU A 25 7.04 6.26 -10.97
C LEU A 25 7.25 7.70 -10.50
N GLU A 26 8.29 8.32 -11.03
CA GLU A 26 8.57 9.72 -10.79
C GLU A 26 7.55 10.61 -11.53
N PRO A 27 7.26 11.82 -11.03
CA PRO A 27 6.45 12.79 -11.77
C PRO A 27 6.99 13.01 -13.18
N GLY A 28 6.10 13.08 -14.18
CA GLY A 28 6.49 13.16 -15.59
C GLY A 28 6.89 11.85 -16.26
N GLU A 29 7.08 10.75 -15.52
CA GLU A 29 7.51 9.47 -16.09
C GLU A 29 6.36 8.71 -16.76
N ALA A 30 6.64 8.18 -17.95
CA ALA A 30 5.75 7.23 -18.62
C ALA A 30 6.04 5.80 -18.12
N PRO A 31 5.03 4.98 -17.82
CA PRO A 31 5.24 3.61 -17.34
C PRO A 31 6.09 2.72 -18.27
N GLY A 32 6.07 2.98 -19.58
CA GLY A 32 6.79 2.18 -20.57
C GLY A 32 8.28 2.48 -20.70
N THR A 33 8.80 3.59 -20.14
CA THR A 33 10.21 3.95 -20.27
C THR A 33 11.06 3.16 -19.27
N ILE A 34 11.25 1.86 -19.52
CA ILE A 34 12.30 1.04 -18.89
C ILE A 34 13.56 1.13 -19.76
N GLY A 35 13.94 2.35 -20.14
CA GLY A 35 15.24 2.58 -20.77
C GLY A 35 16.32 2.54 -19.68
N PRO A 36 17.54 2.08 -19.99
CA PRO A 36 18.68 2.30 -19.11
C PRO A 36 18.78 3.81 -18.85
N ARG A 37 18.49 4.24 -17.62
CA ARG A 37 18.69 5.64 -17.27
C ARG A 37 20.20 5.88 -17.25
N PRO A 38 20.71 6.89 -17.97
CA PRO A 38 22.12 7.24 -17.91
C PRO A 38 22.56 7.66 -16.49
N ASP A 39 21.59 8.08 -15.66
CA ASP A 39 21.77 8.35 -14.23
C ASP A 39 21.29 7.18 -13.35
N PHE A 40 22.17 6.20 -13.14
CA PHE A 40 21.97 5.11 -12.16
C PHE A 40 22.06 5.58 -10.69
N ARG A 41 22.36 6.86 -10.41
CA ARG A 41 22.42 7.36 -9.03
C ARG A 41 21.03 7.48 -8.42
N ARG A 42 19.97 7.47 -9.25
CA ARG A 42 18.59 7.38 -8.78
C ARG A 42 18.23 5.92 -8.57
N ILE A 43 18.53 5.43 -7.36
CA ILE A 43 18.04 4.14 -6.87
C ILE A 43 16.52 4.14 -7.07
N ILE A 44 16.03 3.33 -8.00
CA ILE A 44 14.60 3.09 -8.15
C ILE A 44 14.19 2.36 -6.88
N GLN A 45 13.60 3.09 -5.93
CA GLN A 45 12.99 2.47 -4.77
C GLN A 45 11.89 1.55 -5.29
N VAL A 46 11.97 0.27 -4.95
CA VAL A 46 10.98 -0.73 -5.31
C VAL A 46 10.35 -1.23 -4.02
N TRP A 47 9.02 -1.29 -3.98
CA TRP A 47 8.33 -1.92 -2.87
C TRP A 47 8.20 -3.40 -3.17
N GLN A 48 9.15 -4.20 -2.69
CA GLN A 48 9.05 -5.65 -2.80
C GLN A 48 7.77 -6.14 -2.10
N ILE A 49 7.04 -7.02 -2.78
CA ILE A 49 5.83 -7.65 -2.26
C ILE A 49 6.13 -9.11 -1.91
N GLU A 50 5.50 -9.59 -0.84
CA GLU A 50 5.72 -10.92 -0.28
C GLU A 50 4.52 -11.84 -0.53
N PHE A 51 3.36 -11.27 -0.84
CA PHE A 51 2.13 -12.00 -1.07
C PHE A 51 1.47 -11.56 -2.36
N CYS A 52 0.86 -12.51 -3.06
CA CYS A 52 0.03 -12.24 -4.22
C CYS A 52 -1.12 -11.31 -3.81
N PRO A 53 -1.26 -10.12 -4.41
CA PRO A 53 -2.31 -9.17 -4.05
C PRO A 53 -3.74 -9.69 -4.29
N TRP A 54 -3.89 -10.73 -5.12
CA TRP A 54 -5.19 -11.28 -5.51
C TRP A 54 -5.57 -12.55 -4.78
N THR A 55 -4.62 -13.47 -4.56
CA THR A 55 -4.88 -14.76 -3.90
C THR A 55 -4.46 -14.78 -2.43
N GLY A 56 -3.56 -13.88 -2.03
CA GLY A 56 -2.97 -13.87 -0.69
C GLY A 56 -1.91 -14.95 -0.47
N GLU A 57 -1.60 -15.74 -1.50
CA GLU A 57 -0.54 -16.74 -1.44
C GLU A 57 0.83 -16.09 -1.30
N ALA A 58 1.70 -16.71 -0.51
CA ALA A 58 3.08 -16.29 -0.37
C ALA A 58 3.80 -16.41 -1.72
N LEU A 59 4.49 -15.36 -2.12
CA LEU A 59 5.37 -15.36 -3.28
C LEU A 59 6.68 -16.09 -2.92
N PRO A 60 7.49 -16.50 -3.91
CA PRO A 60 8.75 -17.24 -3.69
C PRO A 60 9.79 -16.51 -2.81
N GLY A 61 9.53 -15.26 -2.42
CA GLY A 61 10.49 -14.43 -1.71
C GLY A 61 11.52 -13.80 -2.66
N ASP A 62 12.51 -13.16 -2.08
CA ASP A 62 13.65 -12.57 -2.79
C ASP A 62 14.87 -13.44 -2.56
N LEU A 63 15.60 -13.71 -3.65
CA LEU A 63 16.86 -14.44 -3.65
C LEU A 63 18.07 -13.51 -3.68
N ASN A 64 17.93 -12.22 -3.35
CA ASN A 64 19.04 -11.28 -3.40
C ASN A 64 20.22 -11.73 -2.51
N ASP A 65 19.98 -12.28 -1.33
CA ASP A 65 21.07 -12.74 -0.45
C ASP A 65 21.77 -14.00 -1.01
N GLU A 66 21.02 -14.96 -1.55
CA GLU A 66 21.57 -16.12 -2.26
C GLU A 66 22.34 -15.70 -3.51
N TYR A 67 21.78 -14.75 -4.27
CA TYR A 67 22.42 -14.18 -5.45
C TYR A 67 23.74 -13.55 -5.08
N ARG A 68 23.74 -12.76 -3.99
CA ARG A 68 24.91 -12.04 -3.54
C ARG A 68 26.05 -12.98 -3.17
N ARG A 69 25.72 -13.98 -2.35
CA ARG A 69 26.68 -15.03 -1.95
C ARG A 69 27.23 -15.79 -3.15
N ALA A 70 26.38 -16.19 -4.10
CA ALA A 70 26.82 -16.92 -5.29
C ALA A 70 27.77 -16.09 -6.16
N VAL A 71 27.47 -14.81 -6.39
CA VAL A 71 28.34 -13.91 -7.16
C VAL A 71 29.69 -13.69 -6.46
N GLU A 72 29.68 -13.49 -5.14
CA GLU A 72 30.90 -13.33 -4.35
C GLU A 72 31.77 -14.60 -4.39
N GLN A 73 31.16 -15.77 -4.18
CA GLN A 73 31.87 -17.05 -4.15
C GLN A 73 32.39 -17.49 -5.53
N GLU A 74 31.58 -17.35 -6.58
CA GLU A 74 31.93 -17.85 -7.91
C GLU A 74 32.81 -16.87 -8.71
N TYR A 75 32.72 -15.56 -8.43
CA TYR A 75 33.39 -14.52 -9.23
C TYR A 75 34.29 -13.59 -8.42
N GLY A 76 34.38 -13.74 -7.09
CA GLY A 76 35.21 -12.89 -6.23
C GLY A 76 34.76 -11.43 -6.22
N ILE A 77 33.49 -11.14 -6.51
CA ILE A 77 32.96 -9.78 -6.56
C ILE A 77 32.39 -9.42 -5.19
N GLU A 78 33.23 -8.81 -4.35
CA GLU A 78 32.85 -8.32 -3.01
C GLU A 78 32.25 -6.89 -3.07
N ASP A 79 32.75 -6.04 -3.98
CA ASP A 79 32.24 -4.67 -4.16
C ASP A 79 30.97 -4.66 -5.02
N TRP A 80 29.88 -4.20 -4.40
CA TRP A 80 28.54 -4.15 -4.97
C TRP A 80 28.24 -2.87 -5.75
N SER A 81 29.27 -2.11 -6.15
CA SER A 81 29.15 -1.04 -7.14
C SER A 81 28.24 -1.47 -8.31
N PRO A 82 27.09 -0.80 -8.53
CA PRO A 82 26.12 -1.21 -9.55
C PRO A 82 26.72 -1.30 -10.97
N PHE A 83 27.75 -0.52 -11.29
CA PHE A 83 28.30 -0.41 -12.65
C PHE A 83 29.28 -1.53 -13.02
N GLU A 84 30.24 -1.84 -12.15
CA GLU A 84 31.26 -2.87 -12.39
C GLU A 84 30.64 -4.27 -12.42
N ARG A 85 29.61 -4.49 -11.58
CA ARG A 85 28.91 -5.77 -11.42
C ARG A 85 28.33 -6.32 -12.72
N TYR A 86 27.73 -5.48 -13.56
CA TYR A 86 27.04 -5.99 -14.75
C TYR A 86 27.97 -6.38 -15.89
N ARG A 87 29.16 -5.80 -15.95
CA ARG A 87 30.12 -6.10 -17.03
C ARG A 87 30.85 -7.43 -16.81
N ARG A 88 31.03 -7.82 -15.55
CA ARG A 88 31.80 -9.03 -15.17
C ARG A 88 30.95 -10.30 -15.08
N LEU A 89 29.63 -10.16 -14.95
CA LEU A 89 28.74 -11.31 -14.79
C LEU A 89 28.24 -11.83 -16.14
N PRO A 90 28.17 -13.16 -16.33
CA PRO A 90 27.54 -13.75 -17.51
C PRO A 90 26.09 -13.29 -17.68
N ALA A 91 25.63 -13.14 -18.92
CA ALA A 91 24.26 -12.69 -19.23
C ALA A 91 23.17 -13.57 -18.57
N GLU A 92 23.45 -14.87 -18.38
CA GLU A 92 22.55 -15.80 -17.69
C GLU A 92 22.18 -15.37 -16.27
N PHE A 93 23.04 -14.64 -15.54
CA PHE A 93 22.76 -14.13 -14.18
C PHE A 93 21.59 -13.15 -14.12
N LEU A 94 21.17 -12.59 -15.26
CA LEU A 94 20.03 -11.70 -15.35
C LEU A 94 18.72 -12.45 -15.63
N SER A 95 18.77 -13.78 -15.76
CA SER A 95 17.67 -14.62 -16.18
C SER A 95 17.27 -15.65 -15.12
N ASP A 96 16.04 -16.12 -15.22
CA ASP A 96 15.50 -17.19 -14.37
C ASP A 96 16.20 -18.55 -14.65
N ALA A 97 16.79 -18.72 -15.83
CA ALA A 97 17.47 -19.94 -16.24
C ALA A 97 18.68 -20.27 -15.35
N TRP A 98 19.39 -19.24 -14.87
CA TRP A 98 20.53 -19.40 -13.98
C TRP A 98 20.14 -20.02 -12.63
N TRP A 99 19.00 -19.62 -12.07
CA TRP A 99 18.43 -20.23 -10.87
C TRP A 99 17.98 -21.68 -11.08
N ARG A 100 17.40 -21.98 -12.25
CA ARG A 100 16.95 -23.34 -12.61
C ARG A 100 18.12 -24.30 -12.69
N LYS A 101 19.21 -23.89 -13.32
CA LYS A 101 20.44 -24.70 -13.44
C LYS A 101 21.01 -25.10 -12.07
N ARG A 102 20.78 -24.30 -11.03
CA ARG A 102 21.26 -24.52 -9.66
C ARG A 102 20.22 -25.19 -8.74
N GLY A 103 19.07 -25.62 -9.28
CA GLY A 103 18.01 -26.25 -8.48
C GLY A 103 17.29 -25.30 -7.51
N LEU A 104 17.55 -23.99 -7.59
CA LEU A 104 16.92 -22.97 -6.72
C LEU A 104 15.58 -22.46 -7.28
N ALA A 105 15.13 -23.03 -8.39
CA ALA A 105 13.95 -22.57 -9.11
C ALA A 105 12.61 -23.06 -8.55
N THR A 106 12.58 -24.23 -7.90
CA THR A 106 11.32 -24.95 -7.75
C THR A 106 10.56 -24.63 -6.47
N HIS A 107 11.20 -24.45 -5.32
CA HIS A 107 10.47 -24.07 -4.10
C HIS A 107 11.36 -23.36 -3.09
N ILE A 108 11.32 -22.03 -3.06
CA ILE A 108 11.75 -21.29 -1.87
C ILE A 108 10.55 -21.20 -0.94
N THR A 109 10.10 -22.36 -0.46
CA THR A 109 9.55 -22.39 0.89
C THR A 109 10.74 -22.58 1.82
N ASN A 110 11.74 -21.68 1.78
CA ASN A 110 12.81 -21.73 2.78
C ASN A 110 12.09 -21.69 4.14
N PRO A 111 12.10 -22.78 4.94
CA PRO A 111 11.35 -22.83 6.18
C PRO A 111 11.87 -21.79 7.17
N ALA A 112 13.15 -21.41 7.07
CA ALA A 112 13.74 -20.32 7.83
C ALA A 112 13.28 -18.94 7.33
N ALA A 113 13.03 -18.78 6.03
CA ALA A 113 12.29 -17.63 5.52
C ALA A 113 10.88 -17.64 6.09
N LYS A 114 10.08 -18.70 5.93
CA LYS A 114 8.75 -18.86 6.58
C LYS A 114 8.76 -18.66 8.11
N ALA A 115 9.85 -19.01 8.80
CA ALA A 115 10.01 -18.81 10.25
C ALA A 115 10.34 -17.35 10.60
N ARG A 116 11.07 -16.64 9.73
CA ARG A 116 11.28 -15.18 9.79
C ARG A 116 10.09 -14.37 9.30
N TRP A 117 9.20 -14.98 8.50
CA TRP A 117 7.87 -14.44 8.23
C TRP A 117 7.12 -14.57 9.54
N ARG A 118 7.38 -13.62 10.45
CA ARG A 118 6.55 -13.41 11.61
C ARG A 118 5.14 -13.38 11.03
N ARG A 119 4.34 -14.42 11.30
CA ARG A 119 2.88 -14.36 11.12
C ARG A 119 2.55 -12.95 11.56
N PRO A 120 1.94 -12.10 10.70
CA PRO A 120 1.66 -10.72 11.07
C PRO A 120 1.07 -10.83 12.46
N GLN A 121 1.73 -10.26 13.47
CA GLN A 121 1.25 -10.40 14.83
C GLN A 121 -0.16 -9.87 14.74
N ILE A 122 -1.14 -10.78 14.71
CA ILE A 122 -2.48 -10.47 15.05
C ILE A 122 -2.27 -10.17 16.53
N VAL A 123 -2.02 -8.90 16.82
CA VAL A 123 -2.02 -8.37 18.16
C VAL A 123 -3.47 -8.53 18.61
N ARG A 124 -3.81 -9.76 19.00
CA ARG A 124 -5.04 -10.20 19.65
C ARG A 124 -6.30 -9.48 19.17
N GLY A 125 -6.63 -9.57 17.88
CA GLY A 125 -7.87 -9.01 17.33
C GLY A 125 -8.01 -7.49 17.42
N LYS A 126 -6.94 -6.75 17.75
CA LYS A 126 -6.93 -5.30 17.72
C LYS A 126 -6.29 -4.83 16.42
N ILE A 127 -7.06 -4.07 15.65
CA ILE A 127 -6.48 -3.08 14.74
C ILE A 127 -5.67 -2.17 15.66
N VAL A 128 -4.35 -2.30 15.66
CA VAL A 128 -3.51 -1.22 16.14
C VAL A 128 -3.67 -0.16 15.06
N GLU A 129 -4.53 0.83 15.32
CA GLU A 129 -4.47 2.08 14.58
C GLU A 129 -3.03 2.55 14.73
N THR A 130 -2.26 2.45 13.65
CA THR A 130 -0.91 2.99 13.61
C THR A 130 -1.08 4.49 13.78
N THR A 131 -0.89 5.00 15.00
CA THR A 131 -0.77 6.43 15.28
C THR A 131 0.58 6.90 14.76
N LEU A 132 0.79 6.80 13.45
CA LEU A 132 1.83 7.59 12.80
C LEU A 132 1.23 8.99 12.66
N ALA A 133 1.95 9.97 13.20
CA ALA A 133 1.59 11.37 13.13
C ALA A 133 1.78 11.88 11.70
N THR A 134 0.89 11.49 10.78
CA THR A 134 0.59 12.38 9.65
C THR A 134 0.15 13.72 10.26
N PRO A 135 0.51 14.87 9.65
CA PRO A 135 -0.07 16.15 10.01
C PRO A 135 -1.59 16.06 9.76
N VAL A 136 -2.32 15.63 10.78
CA VAL A 136 -3.76 15.79 10.86
C VAL A 136 -3.90 17.26 11.20
N TYR A 137 -4.32 18.09 10.24
CA TYR A 137 -4.82 19.42 10.55
C TYR A 137 -5.79 19.25 11.73
N GLU A 138 -5.53 19.92 12.85
CA GLU A 138 -6.13 19.61 14.16
C GLU A 138 -7.67 19.62 14.16
N ASP A 139 -8.28 20.28 13.18
CA ASP A 139 -9.71 20.43 13.01
C ASP A 139 -10.39 19.29 12.22
N TRP A 140 -9.62 18.41 11.58
CA TRP A 140 -10.19 17.34 10.77
C TRP A 140 -10.52 16.11 11.63
N PRO A 141 -11.70 15.50 11.45
CA PRO A 141 -12.02 14.30 12.18
C PRO A 141 -10.99 13.20 11.86
N LYS A 142 -10.45 12.52 12.88
CA LYS A 142 -9.47 11.41 12.73
C LYS A 142 -9.87 10.30 11.75
N TRP A 143 -11.17 10.23 11.44
CA TRP A 143 -11.76 9.24 10.56
C TRP A 143 -11.94 9.72 9.11
N TRP A 144 -11.62 10.98 8.81
CA TRP A 144 -11.78 11.53 7.47
C TRP A 144 -10.73 10.92 6.54
N ILE A 145 -11.22 10.34 5.45
CA ILE A 145 -10.41 9.82 4.38
C ILE A 145 -10.87 10.44 3.06
N GLY A 146 -10.14 11.42 2.54
CA GLY A 146 -10.56 12.20 1.36
C GLY A 146 -9.39 12.88 0.64
N SER A 147 -9.55 13.14 -0.66
CA SER A 147 -8.47 13.66 -1.52
C SER A 147 -8.02 15.05 -1.09
N TYR A 148 -6.71 15.28 -0.98
CA TYR A 148 -6.17 16.64 -1.04
C TYR A 148 -6.44 17.24 -2.43
N VAL A 149 -6.85 18.50 -2.47
CA VAL A 149 -7.25 19.19 -3.71
C VAL A 149 -6.03 19.64 -4.53
N PHE A 150 -4.84 19.71 -3.91
CA PHE A 150 -3.64 20.32 -4.49
C PHE A 150 -2.68 19.36 -5.21
N LEU A 151 -2.99 18.05 -5.30
CA LEU A 151 -2.16 17.12 -6.07
C LEU A 151 -2.69 16.96 -7.51
N PRO A 152 -1.79 16.79 -8.50
CA PRO A 152 -2.17 16.42 -9.85
C PRO A 152 -3.10 15.20 -9.83
N PRO A 153 -4.07 15.09 -10.75
CA PRO A 153 -5.11 14.07 -10.72
C PRO A 153 -4.60 12.64 -10.54
N GLY A 154 -3.41 12.33 -11.05
CA GLY A 154 -2.78 11.03 -10.92
C GLY A 154 -2.23 10.72 -9.53
N TYR A 155 -1.81 11.72 -8.76
CA TYR A 155 -1.18 11.53 -7.45
C TYR A 155 -2.12 11.78 -6.26
N ARG A 156 -3.39 12.12 -6.52
CA ARG A 156 -4.38 12.34 -5.47
C ARG A 156 -4.50 11.10 -4.57
N ARG A 157 -4.04 11.26 -3.33
CA ARG A 157 -4.25 10.32 -2.24
C ARG A 157 -5.37 10.82 -1.37
N PRO A 158 -6.26 9.94 -0.90
CA PRO A 158 -7.06 10.31 0.22
C PRO A 158 -6.18 10.44 1.47
N GLY A 159 -6.31 11.55 2.20
CA GLY A 159 -5.75 11.67 3.55
C GLY A 159 -6.37 10.63 4.49
N GLY A 160 -5.88 10.50 5.72
CA GLY A 160 -6.46 9.62 6.74
C GLY A 160 -5.96 8.17 6.73
N THR A 161 -6.62 7.32 7.52
CA THR A 161 -6.16 5.94 7.83
C THR A 161 -7.16 4.90 7.32
N PRO A 162 -6.92 4.30 6.13
CA PRO A 162 -7.76 3.24 5.60
C PRO A 162 -7.92 2.03 6.56
N PRO A 163 -9.01 1.24 6.44
CA PRO A 163 -9.37 0.18 7.42
C PRO A 163 -8.33 -0.94 7.60
N HIS A 164 -7.42 -1.09 6.63
CA HIS A 164 -6.24 -1.94 6.72
C HIS A 164 -4.97 -1.15 6.38
N MET A 165 -4.03 -1.09 7.32
CA MET A 165 -2.82 -0.30 7.14
C MET A 165 -1.67 -0.88 7.96
N CYS A 166 -1.17 -2.07 7.58
CA CYS A 166 0.09 -2.54 8.16
C CYS A 166 1.21 -1.53 7.86
N GLU A 167 2.31 -1.58 8.61
CA GLU A 167 3.40 -0.61 8.50
C GLU A 167 3.91 -0.43 7.06
N ARG A 168 4.16 -1.53 6.33
CA ARG A 168 4.58 -1.48 4.93
C ARG A 168 3.51 -0.90 3.98
N MET A 169 2.24 -1.26 4.18
CA MET A 169 1.12 -0.70 3.42
C MET A 169 0.98 0.81 3.68
N HIS A 170 1.15 1.25 4.93
CA HIS A 170 1.14 2.65 5.29
C HIS A 170 2.25 3.42 4.58
N SER A 171 3.50 2.94 4.68
CA SER A 171 4.64 3.58 4.04
C SER A 171 4.47 3.63 2.51
N ALA A 172 3.96 2.55 1.90
CA ALA A 172 3.69 2.53 0.47
C ALA A 172 2.55 3.48 0.06
N LEU A 173 1.48 3.60 0.84
CA LEU A 173 0.40 4.56 0.55
C LEU A 173 0.83 6.02 0.76
N GLY A 174 1.74 6.26 1.72
CA GLY A 174 2.33 7.57 1.97
C GLY A 174 3.33 8.01 0.90
N ASP A 175 3.92 7.05 0.17
CA ASP A 175 4.76 7.37 -0.99
C ASP A 175 3.90 7.62 -2.24
N ILE A 176 3.89 8.87 -2.71
CA ILE A 176 3.15 9.26 -3.91
C ILE A 176 3.63 8.51 -5.16
N ARG A 177 4.89 8.06 -5.19
CA ARG A 177 5.48 7.34 -6.33
C ARG A 177 5.07 5.87 -6.35
N ALA A 178 4.66 5.31 -5.21
CA ALA A 178 4.25 3.91 -5.16
C ALA A 178 2.92 3.70 -5.89
N MET A 179 2.86 2.70 -6.77
CA MET A 179 1.69 2.47 -7.61
C MET A 179 0.57 1.67 -6.93
N ILE A 180 0.39 1.84 -5.61
CA ILE A 180 -0.73 1.33 -4.83
C ILE A 180 -1.64 2.48 -4.40
N SER A 181 -2.95 2.31 -4.39
CA SER A 181 -3.91 3.36 -4.03
C SER A 181 -5.07 2.80 -3.21
N TYR A 182 -5.76 3.70 -2.49
CA TYR A 182 -7.02 3.43 -1.81
C TYR A 182 -8.12 4.35 -2.38
N LEU A 183 -9.27 3.79 -2.70
CA LEU A 183 -10.47 4.53 -3.11
C LEU A 183 -11.47 4.56 -1.95
N PRO A 184 -11.65 5.70 -1.24
CA PRO A 184 -12.47 5.76 -0.04
C PRO A 184 -13.95 5.47 -0.29
N TRP A 185 -14.45 5.89 -1.44
CA TRP A 185 -15.87 5.75 -1.77
C TRP A 185 -16.26 4.30 -2.08
N THR A 186 -15.35 3.46 -2.59
CA THR A 186 -15.58 2.02 -2.76
C THR A 186 -14.89 1.16 -1.70
N ARG A 187 -14.10 1.75 -0.78
CA ARG A 187 -13.22 1.05 0.18
C ARG A 187 -12.28 0.04 -0.48
N GLU A 188 -11.84 0.34 -1.70
CA GLU A 188 -11.00 -0.56 -2.48
C GLU A 188 -9.54 -0.15 -2.36
N TYR A 189 -8.69 -1.15 -2.13
CA TYR A 189 -7.28 -1.04 -2.41
C TYR A 189 -7.04 -1.55 -3.83
N GLY A 190 -6.07 -0.97 -4.51
CA GLY A 190 -5.68 -1.48 -5.81
C GLY A 190 -4.35 -0.97 -6.29
N ILE A 191 -3.84 -1.63 -7.32
CA ILE A 191 -2.63 -1.22 -8.01
C ILE A 191 -3.04 -0.31 -9.16
N ARG A 192 -2.35 0.82 -9.34
CA ARG A 192 -2.68 1.80 -10.37
C ARG A 192 -2.56 1.16 -11.76
N ILE A 193 -3.55 1.46 -12.61
CA ILE A 193 -3.55 1.15 -14.03
C ILE A 193 -3.20 2.44 -14.76
N LEU A 194 -2.10 2.42 -15.51
CA LEU A 194 -1.63 3.58 -16.25
C LEU A 194 -1.57 3.31 -17.74
N ASN A 195 -1.93 4.32 -18.53
CA ASN A 195 -1.60 4.41 -19.94
C ASN A 195 -0.08 4.59 -20.08
N PRO A 196 0.63 3.66 -20.73
CA PRO A 196 2.09 3.71 -20.85
C PRO A 196 2.58 4.86 -21.73
N ARG A 197 1.70 5.52 -22.51
CA ARG A 197 2.03 6.63 -23.41
C ARG A 197 1.81 8.01 -22.80
N ARG A 198 1.38 8.09 -21.54
CA ARG A 198 1.11 9.34 -20.84
C ARG A 198 1.90 9.39 -19.54
N ALA A 199 2.30 10.59 -19.12
CA ALA A 199 2.94 10.78 -17.83
C ALA A 199 1.95 10.49 -16.69
N ALA A 200 2.43 9.95 -15.57
CA ALA A 200 1.59 9.40 -14.50
C ALA A 200 0.78 10.45 -13.70
N ASP A 201 1.22 11.71 -13.71
CA ASP A 201 0.64 12.90 -13.08
C ASP A 201 -0.69 13.34 -13.70
N TYR A 202 -0.81 13.27 -15.02
CA TYR A 202 -2.00 13.74 -15.75
C TYR A 202 -3.06 12.66 -15.98
N GLN A 203 -2.81 11.44 -15.51
CA GLN A 203 -3.74 10.33 -15.69
C GLN A 203 -4.76 10.26 -14.57
N ARG A 204 -6.02 10.00 -14.91
CA ARG A 204 -7.06 9.72 -13.92
C ARG A 204 -6.66 8.52 -13.05
N LEU A 205 -6.98 8.58 -11.77
CA LEU A 205 -6.75 7.47 -10.85
C LEU A 205 -7.64 6.28 -11.22
N ARG A 206 -7.05 5.29 -11.90
CA ARG A 206 -7.65 3.98 -12.15
C ARG A 206 -6.87 2.93 -11.36
N ILE A 207 -7.57 1.99 -10.77
CA ILE A 207 -6.96 0.89 -10.01
C ILE A 207 -7.45 -0.46 -10.52
N ARG A 208 -6.57 -1.46 -10.47
CA ARG A 208 -6.93 -2.87 -10.47
C ARG A 208 -7.13 -3.27 -9.00
N PRO A 209 -8.35 -3.60 -8.55
CA PRO A 209 -8.58 -3.96 -7.16
C PRO A 209 -7.74 -5.16 -6.73
N ILE A 210 -7.28 -5.13 -5.48
CA ILE A 210 -6.55 -6.22 -4.83
C ILE A 210 -7.34 -6.70 -3.62
N SER A 211 -7.28 -8.00 -3.33
CA SER A 211 -8.05 -8.64 -2.24
C SER A 211 -7.21 -8.90 -0.99
N PHE A 212 -5.88 -8.85 -1.13
CA PHE A 212 -4.95 -9.14 -0.05
C PHE A 212 -3.85 -8.08 -0.01
N CYS A 213 -3.38 -7.79 1.20
CA CYS A 213 -2.25 -6.91 1.43
C CYS A 213 -0.98 -7.52 0.82
N PRO A 214 -0.30 -6.86 -0.13
CA PRO A 214 0.87 -7.41 -0.81
C PRO A 214 2.06 -7.70 0.11
N TRP A 215 2.07 -7.13 1.32
CA TRP A 215 3.18 -7.25 2.26
C TRP A 215 2.90 -8.16 3.45
N CYS A 216 1.64 -8.37 3.83
CA CYS A 216 1.33 -9.21 5.01
C CYS A 216 0.31 -10.33 4.73
N GLY A 217 -0.20 -10.42 3.50
CA GLY A 217 -1.14 -11.46 3.10
C GLY A 217 -2.52 -11.37 3.76
N ARG A 218 -2.80 -10.32 4.55
CA ARG A 218 -4.12 -10.15 5.17
C ARG A 218 -5.17 -9.81 4.12
N LYS A 219 -6.32 -10.49 4.17
CA LYS A 219 -7.49 -10.14 3.36
C LYS A 219 -7.93 -8.70 3.64
N LEU A 220 -8.11 -7.93 2.59
CA LEU A 220 -8.53 -6.53 2.64
C LEU A 220 -10.06 -6.44 2.78
N PRO A 221 -10.59 -5.27 3.20
CA PRO A 221 -12.03 -5.05 3.24
C PRO A 221 -12.68 -5.32 1.88
N GLU A 222 -13.91 -5.85 1.91
CA GLU A 222 -14.69 -6.05 0.70
C GLU A 222 -15.04 -4.71 0.05
N SER A 223 -15.00 -4.71 -1.28
CA SER A 223 -15.39 -3.56 -2.08
C SER A 223 -16.86 -3.21 -1.86
N LEU A 224 -17.13 -1.92 -1.66
CA LEU A 224 -18.48 -1.35 -1.66
C LEU A 224 -18.94 -0.95 -3.07
N ARG A 225 -18.13 -1.19 -4.12
CA ARG A 225 -18.47 -0.84 -5.51
C ARG A 225 -19.81 -1.42 -5.97
N PRO A 226 -20.16 -2.70 -5.74
CA PRO A 226 -21.46 -3.22 -6.16
C PRO A 226 -22.62 -2.44 -5.54
N LYS A 227 -22.50 -2.12 -4.25
CA LYS A 227 -23.53 -1.37 -3.53
C LYS A 227 -23.60 0.09 -3.94
N LEU A 228 -22.46 0.71 -4.25
CA LEU A 228 -22.42 2.05 -4.83
C LEU A 228 -23.15 2.07 -6.18
N ARG A 229 -22.89 1.09 -7.05
CA ARG A 229 -23.59 0.94 -8.34
C ARG A 229 -25.10 0.82 -8.14
N GLU A 230 -25.55 -0.08 -7.25
CA GLU A 230 -26.97 -0.25 -6.91
C GLU A 230 -27.61 1.05 -6.38
N THR A 231 -26.90 1.78 -5.51
CA THR A 231 -27.40 3.05 -4.94
C THR A 231 -27.53 4.12 -6.01
N LEU A 232 -26.59 4.19 -6.95
CA LEU A 232 -26.62 5.18 -8.02
C LEU A 232 -27.67 4.84 -9.08
N SER A 233 -27.89 3.56 -9.40
CA SER A 233 -28.97 3.14 -10.32
C SER A 233 -30.36 3.46 -9.78
N GLN A 234 -30.55 3.39 -8.46
CA GLN A 234 -31.83 3.77 -7.83
C GLN A 234 -32.12 5.28 -7.88
N ARG A 235 -31.12 6.11 -8.18
CA ARG A 235 -31.21 7.57 -8.16
C ARG A 235 -31.18 8.21 -9.55
N ASP A 236 -31.24 7.39 -10.59
CA ASP A 236 -31.20 7.82 -11.99
C ASP A 236 -30.00 8.72 -12.31
N TYR A 237 -28.86 8.46 -11.66
CA TYR A 237 -27.61 9.12 -12.04
C TYR A 237 -27.08 8.48 -13.33
N PRO A 238 -26.91 9.23 -14.43
CA PRO A 238 -26.34 8.69 -15.66
C PRO A 238 -24.86 8.37 -15.41
N ILE A 239 -24.55 7.08 -15.25
CA ILE A 239 -23.17 6.60 -15.22
C ILE A 239 -22.90 5.96 -16.58
N SER A 240 -22.23 6.70 -17.46
CA SER A 240 -21.79 6.19 -18.75
C SER A 240 -20.75 5.07 -18.61
N ASP A 241 -19.91 5.12 -17.56
CA ASP A 241 -18.99 4.02 -17.23
C ASP A 241 -18.63 4.01 -15.72
N PRO A 242 -19.12 3.08 -14.89
CA PRO A 242 -18.82 3.05 -13.45
C PRO A 242 -17.35 2.72 -13.13
N GLU A 243 -16.56 2.27 -14.10
CA GLU A 243 -15.11 2.04 -13.93
C GLU A 243 -14.25 3.25 -14.30
N VAL A 244 -14.78 4.17 -15.13
CA VAL A 244 -14.05 5.33 -15.68
C VAL A 244 -14.64 6.68 -15.23
N ASP A 245 -15.95 6.75 -14.98
CA ASP A 245 -16.74 7.96 -14.70
C ASP A 245 -17.17 8.15 -13.24
N ALA A 246 -16.67 7.34 -12.32
CA ALA A 246 -16.78 7.66 -10.88
C ALA A 246 -16.00 8.94 -10.47
N SER A 247 -15.40 9.65 -11.42
CA SER A 247 -14.72 10.93 -11.28
C SER A 247 -14.86 11.66 -12.64
N PRO A 248 -15.27 12.95 -12.75
CA PRO A 248 -15.46 14.01 -11.76
C PRO A 248 -16.91 14.51 -11.53
N ALA A 249 -17.94 13.94 -12.16
CA ALA A 249 -19.33 14.42 -11.98
C ALA A 249 -19.86 14.21 -10.54
N LEU A 250 -19.32 13.22 -9.80
CA LEU A 250 -19.58 13.01 -8.37
C LEU A 250 -18.79 13.96 -7.45
N TYR A 251 -17.84 14.77 -7.95
CA TYR A 251 -17.10 15.72 -7.10
C TYR A 251 -17.91 16.96 -6.72
N THR A 252 -18.99 17.26 -7.43
CA THR A 252 -19.91 18.34 -7.01
C THR A 252 -20.62 17.97 -5.69
N ALA A 253 -20.75 16.68 -5.40
CA ALA A 253 -21.23 16.19 -4.11
C ALA A 253 -20.07 15.52 -3.34
N TYR A 254 -19.26 16.36 -2.68
CA TYR A 254 -18.16 15.99 -1.76
C TYR A 254 -18.44 14.76 -0.87
N GLU A 255 -19.70 14.50 -0.55
CA GLU A 255 -20.18 13.33 0.17
C GLU A 255 -19.79 11.99 -0.48
N TYR A 256 -19.87 11.86 -1.81
CA TYR A 256 -19.60 10.60 -2.53
C TYR A 256 -18.12 10.36 -2.82
N ALA A 257 -17.26 11.37 -2.69
CA ALA A 257 -15.82 11.23 -2.90
C ALA A 257 -15.05 10.90 -1.60
N SER A 258 -15.76 10.66 -0.49
CA SER A 258 -15.19 10.40 0.83
C SER A 258 -15.86 9.20 1.51
N GLU A 259 -15.36 8.80 2.67
CA GLU A 259 -16.04 7.81 3.52
C GLU A 259 -17.40 8.33 4.08
N LEU A 260 -17.79 9.58 3.79
CA LEU A 260 -19.00 10.18 4.35
C LEU A 260 -20.28 9.57 3.78
N TRP A 261 -20.35 9.25 2.48
CA TRP A 261 -21.60 8.77 1.89
C TRP A 261 -22.08 7.49 2.57
N TRP A 262 -21.24 6.46 2.74
CA TRP A 262 -21.69 5.21 3.36
C TRP A 262 -22.06 5.38 4.85
N ARG A 263 -21.46 6.36 5.54
CA ARG A 263 -21.84 6.74 6.91
C ARG A 263 -23.23 7.39 6.94
N LYS A 264 -23.46 8.35 6.03
CA LYS A 264 -24.73 9.08 5.90
C LYS A 264 -25.86 8.13 5.53
N TYR A 265 -25.64 7.23 4.59
CA TYR A 265 -26.65 6.28 4.12
C TYR A 265 -26.84 5.06 5.03
N LYS A 266 -26.34 5.12 6.29
CA LYS A 266 -26.53 4.11 7.33
C LYS A 266 -26.28 2.69 6.86
N MET A 267 -25.42 2.47 5.87
CA MET A 267 -24.97 1.11 5.64
C MET A 267 -23.96 0.79 6.72
N ARG A 268 -24.55 0.33 7.84
CA ARG A 268 -23.84 -0.23 8.97
C ARG A 268 -22.80 -1.16 8.35
N PRO A 269 -21.48 -0.93 8.55
CA PRO A 269 -20.51 -1.98 8.23
C PRO A 269 -21.07 -3.24 8.85
N ILE A 270 -21.07 -4.37 8.12
CA ILE A 270 -21.62 -5.65 8.61
C ILE A 270 -21.11 -5.82 10.03
N ARG A 271 -21.96 -5.47 11.01
CA ARG A 271 -21.56 -5.48 12.40
C ARG A 271 -21.67 -6.95 12.73
N ARG A 272 -20.58 -7.69 12.53
CA ARG A 272 -20.42 -8.95 13.25
C ARG A 272 -20.71 -8.58 14.70
N LYS A 273 -21.76 -9.18 15.27
CA LYS A 273 -22.15 -8.92 16.65
C LYS A 273 -20.90 -9.18 17.50
N LEU A 274 -20.33 -8.12 18.07
CA LEU A 274 -19.22 -8.27 19.00
C LEU A 274 -19.69 -9.18 20.12
N THR A 275 -18.91 -10.22 20.37
CA THR A 275 -19.08 -11.09 21.54
C THR A 275 -19.05 -10.23 22.80
N LYS A 276 -19.66 -10.72 23.88
CA LYS A 276 -19.63 -10.06 25.20
C LYS A 276 -18.18 -9.79 25.66
N ALA A 277 -17.24 -10.66 25.28
CA ALA A 277 -15.82 -10.51 25.57
C ALA A 277 -15.18 -9.35 24.78
N GLU A 278 -15.45 -9.23 23.48
CA GLU A 278 -14.95 -8.14 22.64
C GLU A 278 -15.50 -6.78 23.12
N LYS A 279 -16.80 -6.68 23.46
CA LYS A 279 -17.38 -5.45 24.04
C LYS A 279 -16.68 -5.03 25.33
N ARG A 280 -16.46 -5.97 26.25
CA ARG A 280 -15.72 -5.71 27.51
C ARG A 280 -14.26 -5.33 27.26
N ALA A 281 -13.63 -5.82 26.19
CA ALA A 281 -12.26 -5.46 25.84
C ALA A 281 -12.20 -4.01 25.30
N ASP A 282 -13.17 -3.62 24.49
CA ASP A 282 -13.31 -2.25 23.98
C ASP A 282 -13.60 -1.25 25.11
N GLU A 283 -14.53 -1.56 26.01
CA GLU A 283 -14.83 -0.72 27.17
C GLU A 283 -13.61 -0.53 28.08
N ARG A 284 -12.85 -1.61 28.35
CA ARG A 284 -11.61 -1.53 29.12
C ARG A 284 -10.56 -0.68 28.42
N PHE A 285 -10.45 -0.79 27.10
CA PHE A 285 -9.54 0.02 26.31
C PHE A 285 -9.93 1.50 26.33
N ALA A 286 -11.21 1.81 26.13
CA ALA A 286 -11.74 3.17 26.21
C ALA A 286 -11.47 3.80 27.57
N ARG A 287 -11.70 3.06 28.67
CA ARG A 287 -11.35 3.51 30.04
C ARG A 287 -9.85 3.77 30.20
N LYS A 288 -8.99 2.90 29.65
CA LYS A 288 -7.53 3.10 29.69
C LYS A 288 -7.11 4.37 28.94
N MET A 289 -7.64 4.59 27.74
CA MET A 289 -7.32 5.78 26.93
C MET A 289 -7.83 7.07 27.58
N ALA A 290 -9.02 7.04 28.20
CA ALA A 290 -9.54 8.19 28.95
C ALA A 290 -8.65 8.55 30.16
N ARG A 291 -8.13 7.53 30.87
CA ARG A 291 -7.17 7.75 31.96
C ARG A 291 -5.85 8.33 31.46
N GLN A 292 -5.34 7.85 30.33
CA GLN A 292 -4.11 8.37 29.74
C GLN A 292 -4.26 9.84 29.34
N ARG A 293 -5.34 10.20 28.63
CA ARG A 293 -5.62 11.60 28.28
C ARG A 293 -5.71 12.53 29.49
N LYS A 294 -6.32 12.07 30.59
CA LYS A 294 -6.35 12.86 31.84
C LYS A 294 -4.95 13.09 32.41
N ARG A 295 -4.05 12.10 32.33
CA ARG A 295 -2.65 12.23 32.76
C ARG A 295 -1.87 13.20 31.86
N ASP A 296 -2.02 13.06 30.55
CA ASP A 296 -1.34 13.93 29.58
C ASP A 296 -1.78 15.39 29.75
N LEU A 297 -3.08 15.63 29.95
CA LEU A 297 -3.61 16.97 30.21
C LEU A 297 -3.09 17.56 31.53
N ALA A 298 -3.00 16.74 32.59
CA ALA A 298 -2.43 17.17 33.86
C ALA A 298 -0.93 17.49 33.73
N ALA A 299 -0.17 16.69 32.98
CA ALA A 299 1.24 16.92 32.70
C ALA A 299 1.45 18.22 31.90
N ALA A 300 0.63 18.46 30.87
CA ALA A 300 0.66 19.68 30.07
C ALA A 300 0.36 20.93 30.92
N LYS A 301 -0.66 20.87 31.80
CA LYS A 301 -0.95 21.96 32.75
C LYS A 301 0.21 22.24 33.70
N LYS A 302 0.84 21.19 34.23
CA LYS A 302 2.00 21.32 35.12
C LYS A 302 3.19 21.97 34.40
N ALA A 303 3.46 21.56 33.15
CA ALA A 303 4.51 22.15 32.33
C ALA A 303 4.24 23.63 32.02
N ALA A 304 2.99 23.99 31.71
CA ALA A 304 2.60 25.39 31.47
C ALA A 304 2.77 26.28 32.72
N HIS A 305 2.41 25.78 33.90
CA HIS A 305 2.65 26.49 35.15
C HIS A 305 4.14 26.69 35.44
N ALA A 306 4.96 25.66 35.23
CA ALA A 306 6.41 25.76 35.41
C ALA A 306 7.04 26.78 34.46
N ALA A 307 6.62 26.78 33.19
CA ALA A 307 7.09 27.76 32.20
C ALA A 307 6.68 29.21 32.55
N LYS A 308 5.50 29.40 33.15
CA LYS A 308 5.05 30.72 33.63
C LYS A 308 5.82 31.19 34.85
N ALA A 309 6.21 30.28 35.76
CA ALA A 309 7.00 30.62 36.95
C ALA A 309 8.47 30.93 36.63
N ALA A 310 8.98 30.47 35.49
CA ALA A 310 10.34 30.73 35.02
C ALA A 310 10.49 32.04 34.22
N ARG A 311 9.40 32.77 33.99
CA ARG A 311 9.38 34.09 33.33
C ARG A 311 9.17 35.18 34.36
#